data_AF-Q0UEI5-F1
#
_entry.id   AF-Q0UEI5-F1
#
_cell.length_a   1.000
_cell.length_b   1.000
_cell.length_c   1.000
_cell.angle_alpha   90.00
_cell.angle_beta   90.00
_cell.angle_gamma   90.00
#
_symmetry.space_group_name_H-M   'P 1'
#
loop_
_entity.id
_entity.type
_entity.pdbx_description
1 polymer ?
#
loop_
_entity_poly.entity_id
_entity_poly.type
_entity_poly.pdbx_seq_one_letter_code
_entity_poly.pdbx_strand_id
1 'polypeptide(L)'
;MTPSAAPFQDASDTKILYNDWPYGIDADIVHLVVWTKFELEDDAETGLATPESRREIEAYVQRVFGQKTKEFVWFKNWKSLKSVHAVEHFHVMLYRPDKEFVREITGGDVAMSDKCAA
;
A
#
# COMPACT_ATOMS: atom_id res chain seq x y z
N MET A 1 1.09 11.50 13.87
CA MET A 1 1.89 11.94 12.71
C MET A 1 1.11 13.06 12.06
N THR A 2 1.71 14.22 11.78
CA THR A 2 1.00 15.32 11.11
C THR A 2 1.30 15.25 9.62
N PRO A 3 0.30 15.15 8.73
CA PRO A 3 0.53 15.23 7.29
C PRO A 3 1.05 16.62 6.90
N SER A 4 1.94 16.70 5.92
CA SER A 4 2.53 17.95 5.45
C SER A 4 1.69 18.64 4.37
N ALA A 5 0.85 17.88 3.66
CA ALA A 5 0.00 18.36 2.58
C ALA A 5 -1.33 17.59 2.51
N ALA A 6 -2.12 17.85 1.46
CA ALA A 6 -3.31 17.06 1.18
C ALA A 6 -2.94 15.59 0.81
N PRO A 7 -3.90 14.64 0.87
CA PRO A 7 -3.66 13.24 0.58
C PRO A 7 -2.84 13.01 -0.69
N PHE A 8 -1.80 12.18 -0.58
CA PHE A 8 -0.94 11.77 -1.69
C PHE A 8 -0.20 12.90 -2.45
N GLN A 9 -0.09 14.10 -1.89
CA GLN A 9 0.66 15.21 -2.52
C GLN A 9 2.14 15.23 -2.14
N ASP A 10 2.48 14.85 -0.91
CA ASP A 10 3.86 14.76 -0.44
C ASP A 10 4.27 13.28 -0.33
N ALA A 11 5.38 12.93 -0.99
CA ALA A 11 5.92 11.57 -0.91
C ALA A 11 6.30 11.18 0.52
N SER A 12 6.71 12.14 1.36
CA SER A 12 7.09 11.91 2.74
C SER A 12 5.93 11.49 3.64
N ASP A 13 4.68 11.68 3.20
CA ASP A 13 3.47 11.27 3.91
C ASP A 13 3.04 9.83 3.61
N THR A 14 3.76 9.16 2.72
CA THR A 14 3.53 7.75 2.40
C THR A 14 4.80 6.93 2.55
N LYS A 15 4.64 5.65 2.89
CA LYS A 15 5.76 4.70 2.91
C LYS A 15 5.32 3.36 2.35
N ILE A 16 6.05 2.86 1.36
CA ILE A 16 5.81 1.56 0.72
C ILE A 16 6.78 0.56 1.32
N LEU A 17 6.27 -0.55 1.83
CA LEU A 17 7.08 -1.61 2.44
C LEU A 17 6.61 -2.97 1.95
N TYR A 18 7.45 -3.99 2.09
CA TYR A 18 6.99 -5.37 1.95
C TYR A 18 5.96 -5.67 3.04
N ASN A 19 4.95 -6.47 2.71
CA ASN A 19 4.10 -7.05 3.73
C ASN A 19 4.88 -8.14 4.44
N ASP A 20 5.17 -7.94 5.72
CA ASP A 20 5.87 -8.93 6.56
C ASP A 20 5.03 -10.19 6.82
N TRP A 21 3.71 -10.12 6.62
CA TRP A 21 2.77 -11.23 6.76
C TRP A 21 1.96 -11.38 5.47
N PRO A 22 2.61 -11.80 4.36
CA PRO A 22 1.92 -11.96 3.10
C PRO A 22 0.86 -13.05 3.21
N TYR A 23 -0.20 -12.91 2.42
CA TYR A 23 -1.19 -13.98 2.30
C TYR A 23 -0.54 -15.20 1.65
N GLY A 24 -1.16 -16.37 1.80
CA GLY A 24 -0.73 -17.60 1.11
C GLY A 24 -1.01 -17.51 -0.39
N ILE A 25 -0.22 -16.69 -1.08
CA ILE A 25 -0.36 -16.35 -2.50
C ILE A 25 0.82 -16.91 -3.29
N ASP A 26 0.69 -16.84 -4.62
CA ASP A 26 1.74 -17.24 -5.54
C ASP A 26 3.07 -16.51 -5.23
N ALA A 27 4.18 -17.24 -5.28
CA ALA A 27 5.52 -16.69 -5.01
C ALA A 27 5.94 -15.61 -6.03
N ASP A 28 5.29 -15.57 -7.18
CA ASP A 28 5.47 -14.53 -8.19
C ASP A 28 4.72 -13.22 -7.86
N ILE A 29 3.92 -13.18 -6.78
CA ILE A 29 3.22 -11.98 -6.35
C ILE A 29 4.00 -11.29 -5.23
N VAL A 30 4.41 -10.05 -5.49
CA VAL A 30 4.98 -9.18 -4.46
C VAL A 30 3.84 -8.47 -3.74
N HIS A 31 3.69 -8.74 -2.45
CA HIS A 31 2.69 -8.11 -1.58
C HIS A 31 3.32 -6.93 -0.84
N LEU A 32 2.88 -5.71 -1.17
CA LEU A 32 3.31 -4.48 -0.55
C LEU A 32 2.21 -3.89 0.35
N VAL A 33 2.63 -3.12 1.33
CA VAL A 33 1.77 -2.27 2.17
C VAL A 33 2.17 -0.82 1.97
N VAL A 34 1.19 0.02 1.68
CA VAL A 34 1.38 1.47 1.61
C VAL A 34 0.78 2.10 2.86
N TRP A 35 1.65 2.67 3.69
CA TRP A 35 1.29 3.38 4.91
C TRP A 35 1.07 4.86 4.63
N THR A 36 0.05 5.47 5.24
CA THR A 36 -0.25 6.90 5.11
C THR A 36 -0.21 7.59 6.47
N LYS A 37 0.24 8.86 6.51
CA LYS A 37 0.15 9.70 7.73
C LYS A 37 -1.23 10.34 7.92
N PHE A 38 -2.08 10.27 6.90
CA PHE A 38 -3.43 10.82 6.87
C PHE A 38 -4.48 9.70 6.84
N GLU A 39 -5.71 10.03 7.18
CA GLU A 39 -6.84 9.09 7.14
C GLU A 39 -7.29 8.85 5.70
N LEU A 40 -7.75 7.62 5.45
CA LEU A 40 -8.42 7.24 4.21
C LEU A 40 -9.90 7.11 4.55
N GLU A 41 -10.71 8.06 4.11
CA GLU A 41 -12.12 8.11 4.51
C GLU A 41 -12.90 6.86 4.09
N ASP A 42 -13.69 6.36 5.03
CA ASP A 42 -14.64 5.27 4.83
C ASP A 42 -16.06 5.78 4.99
N ASP A 43 -16.96 5.25 4.18
CA ASP A 43 -18.39 5.39 4.33
C ASP A 43 -18.83 4.77 5.67
N ALA A 44 -19.47 5.58 6.51
CA ALA A 44 -19.80 5.21 7.89
C ALA A 44 -20.85 4.09 7.99
N GLU A 45 -21.65 3.88 6.95
CA GLU A 45 -22.72 2.90 6.92
C GLU A 45 -22.24 1.54 6.38
N THR A 46 -21.45 1.57 5.31
CA THR A 46 -20.99 0.37 4.60
C THR A 46 -19.58 -0.08 4.99
N GLY A 47 -18.77 0.80 5.59
CA GLY A 47 -17.37 0.54 5.92
C GLY A 47 -16.44 0.43 4.71
N LEU A 48 -16.93 0.79 3.51
CA LEU A 48 -16.16 0.86 2.28
C LEU A 48 -15.46 2.21 2.17
N ALA A 49 -14.34 2.28 1.45
CA ALA A 49 -13.73 3.57 1.13
C ALA A 49 -14.73 4.48 0.41
N THR A 50 -14.79 5.76 0.78
CA THR A 50 -15.64 6.74 0.09
C THR A 50 -15.26 6.82 -1.39
N PRO A 51 -16.17 7.21 -2.30
CA PRO A 51 -15.84 7.36 -3.72
C PRO A 51 -14.64 8.31 -3.97
N GLU A 52 -14.52 9.35 -3.16
CA GLU A 52 -13.39 10.28 -3.19
C GLU A 52 -12.09 9.61 -2.75
N SER A 53 -12.06 8.99 -1.56
CA SER A 53 -10.87 8.28 -1.06
C SER A 53 -10.43 7.19 -2.03
N ARG A 54 -11.37 6.43 -2.59
CA ARG A 54 -11.09 5.41 -3.61
C ARG A 54 -10.45 6.02 -4.86
N ARG A 55 -10.94 7.17 -5.32
CA ARG A 55 -10.39 7.86 -6.49
C ARG A 55 -8.97 8.39 -6.23
N GLU A 56 -8.72 8.91 -5.04
CA GLU A 56 -7.39 9.38 -4.64
C GLU A 56 -6.38 8.24 -4.56
N ILE A 57 -6.76 7.12 -3.94
CA ILE A 57 -5.93 5.91 -3.87
C ILE A 57 -5.67 5.39 -5.29
N GLU A 58 -6.69 5.28 -6.13
CA GLU A 58 -6.57 4.83 -7.52
C GLU A 58 -5.58 5.73 -8.30
N ALA A 59 -5.72 7.06 -8.19
CA ALA A 59 -4.82 7.99 -8.85
C ALA A 59 -3.37 7.83 -8.36
N TYR A 60 -3.17 7.63 -7.05
CA TYR A 60 -1.86 7.38 -6.48
C TYR A 60 -1.25 6.08 -7.01
N VAL A 61 -1.97 4.96 -6.97
CA VAL A 61 -1.42 3.67 -7.40
C VAL A 61 -1.14 3.63 -8.91
N GLN A 62 -1.98 4.27 -9.72
CA GLN A 62 -1.71 4.39 -11.16
C GLN A 62 -0.44 5.21 -11.43
N ARG A 63 -0.23 6.30 -10.66
CA ARG A 63 0.97 7.14 -10.77
C ARG A 63 2.25 6.41 -10.35
N VAL A 64 2.19 5.62 -9.27
CA VAL A 64 3.37 4.94 -8.71
C VAL A 64 3.68 3.62 -9.43
N PHE A 65 2.66 2.81 -9.70
CA PHE A 65 2.81 1.44 -10.21
C PHE A 65 2.43 1.31 -11.68
N GLY A 66 1.39 2.02 -12.14
CA GLY A 66 0.78 1.81 -13.46
C GLY A 66 1.69 2.07 -14.66
N GLN A 67 2.73 2.88 -14.50
CA GLN A 67 3.75 3.08 -15.57
C GLN A 67 4.78 1.95 -15.64
N LYS A 68 4.96 1.19 -14.56
CA LYS A 68 6.04 0.19 -14.40
C LYS A 68 5.52 -1.23 -14.48
N THR A 69 4.27 -1.47 -14.10
CA THR A 69 3.59 -2.75 -14.28
C THR A 69 2.15 -2.54 -14.71
N LYS A 70 1.66 -3.43 -15.57
CA LYS A 70 0.25 -3.48 -15.98
C LYS A 70 -0.57 -4.48 -15.17
N GLU A 71 0.10 -5.38 -14.45
CA GLU A 71 -0.51 -6.48 -13.71
C GLU A 71 -0.36 -6.19 -12.22
N PHE A 72 -1.25 -5.34 -11.72
CA PHE A 72 -1.33 -5.05 -10.30
C PHE A 72 -2.77 -4.90 -9.84
N VAL A 73 -2.99 -5.17 -8.57
CA VAL A 73 -4.26 -4.92 -7.89
C VAL A 73 -3.97 -4.26 -6.55
N TRP A 74 -4.93 -3.50 -6.04
CA TRP A 74 -4.84 -2.92 -4.71
C TRP A 74 -6.16 -3.13 -3.97
N PHE A 75 -6.07 -3.18 -2.65
CA PHE A 75 -7.25 -3.26 -1.78
C PHE A 75 -6.96 -2.63 -0.43
N LYS A 76 -8.00 -2.09 0.21
CA LYS A 76 -7.95 -1.60 1.58
C LYS A 76 -8.81 -2.53 2.44
N ASN A 77 -8.25 -3.03 3.55
CA ASN A 77 -9.01 -3.81 4.52
C ASN A 77 -10.01 -2.90 5.26
N TRP A 78 -11.19 -3.45 5.58
CA TRP A 78 -12.24 -2.72 6.29
C TRP A 78 -11.80 -2.29 7.70
N LYS A 79 -12.31 -1.14 8.14
CA LYS A 79 -12.00 -0.55 9.45
C LYS A 79 -12.34 -1.47 10.62
N SER A 80 -13.36 -2.33 10.47
CA SER A 80 -13.79 -3.32 11.46
C SER A 80 -12.79 -4.46 11.71
N LEU A 81 -11.80 -4.64 10.84
CA LEU A 81 -10.75 -5.67 10.98
C LEU A 81 -9.43 -5.11 11.57
N LYS A 82 -9.35 -3.80 11.84
CA LYS A 82 -8.09 -3.14 12.23
C LYS A 82 -7.99 -2.96 13.75
N SER A 83 -6.92 -3.48 14.35
CA SER A 83 -6.62 -3.31 15.80
C SER A 83 -5.92 -1.99 16.14
N VAL A 84 -5.38 -1.27 15.15
CA VAL A 84 -4.65 0.00 15.34
C VAL A 84 -5.24 1.05 14.39
N HIS A 85 -5.90 2.05 14.95
CA HIS A 85 -6.58 3.12 14.20
C HIS A 85 -5.67 4.31 13.82
N ALA A 86 -4.44 4.36 14.35
CA ALA A 86 -3.59 5.54 14.23
C ALA A 86 -2.75 5.60 12.94
N VAL A 87 -2.67 4.51 12.18
CA VAL A 87 -1.91 4.46 10.93
C VAL A 87 -2.70 3.69 9.88
N GLU A 88 -3.28 4.43 8.94
CA GLU A 88 -4.00 3.86 7.81
C GLU A 88 -3.03 3.27 6.79
N HIS A 89 -3.48 2.19 6.14
CA HIS A 89 -2.74 1.53 5.09
C HIS A 89 -3.68 0.82 4.12
N PHE A 90 -3.17 0.59 2.92
CA PHE A 90 -3.76 -0.27 1.92
C PHE A 90 -2.69 -1.19 1.33
N HIS A 91 -3.13 -2.27 0.71
CA HIS A 91 -2.27 -3.28 0.12
C HIS A 91 -2.20 -3.08 -1.39
N VAL A 92 -1.01 -3.35 -1.94
CA VAL A 92 -0.77 -3.42 -3.38
C VAL A 92 -0.11 -4.77 -3.66
N MET A 93 -0.64 -5.50 -4.64
CA MET A 93 -0.08 -6.75 -5.12
C MET A 93 0.38 -6.57 -6.56
N LEU A 94 1.64 -6.88 -6.81
CA LEU A 94 2.27 -6.78 -8.13
C LEU A 94 2.59 -8.19 -8.62
N TYR A 95 2.16 -8.54 -9.83
CA TYR A 95 2.51 -9.82 -10.44
C TYR A 95 3.83 -9.69 -11.22
N ARG A 96 4.82 -10.51 -10.86
CA ARG A 96 6.18 -10.54 -11.45
C ARG A 96 6.77 -9.16 -11.76
N PRO A 97 6.80 -8.21 -10.78
CA PRO A 97 7.38 -6.91 -11.02
C PRO A 97 8.89 -6.99 -11.24
N ASP A 98 9.43 -5.97 -11.91
CA ASP A 98 10.88 -5.76 -11.93
C ASP A 98 11.40 -5.55 -10.49
N LYS A 99 12.41 -6.35 -10.10
CA LYS A 99 13.00 -6.31 -8.76
C LYS A 99 13.69 -4.98 -8.48
N GLU A 100 14.28 -4.33 -9.49
CA GLU A 100 14.93 -3.03 -9.29
C GLU A 100 13.89 -1.95 -9.01
N PHE A 101 12.76 -1.99 -9.72
CA PHE A 101 11.62 -1.12 -9.45
C PHE A 101 11.10 -1.30 -8.02
N VAL A 102 10.89 -2.54 -7.56
CA VAL A 102 10.41 -2.78 -6.19
C VAL A 102 11.42 -2.26 -5.15
N ARG A 103 12.71 -2.48 -5.37
CA ARG A 103 13.78 -1.97 -4.50
C ARG A 103 13.75 -0.43 -4.43
N GLU A 104 13.56 0.25 -5.55
CA GLU A 104 13.48 1.72 -5.62
C GLU A 104 12.32 2.26 -4.78
N ILE A 105 11.10 1.76 -5.01
CA ILE A 105 9.90 2.29 -4.34
C ILE A 105 9.83 1.94 -2.85
N THR A 106 10.48 0.86 -2.43
CA THR A 106 10.54 0.44 -1.01
C THR A 106 11.72 1.05 -0.26
N GLY A 107 12.62 1.78 -0.95
CA GLY A 107 13.85 2.29 -0.35
C GLY A 107 14.82 1.19 0.10
N GLY A 108 14.78 0.03 -0.56
CA GLY A 108 15.62 -1.13 -0.24
C GLY A 108 15.13 -1.98 0.93
N ASP A 109 13.86 -1.86 1.34
CA ASP A 109 13.26 -2.79 2.30
C ASP A 109 13.25 -4.23 1.75
N VAL A 110 13.23 -5.19 2.67
CA VAL A 110 13.19 -6.63 2.36
C VAL A 110 12.15 -7.30 3.24
N ALA A 111 11.46 -8.32 2.73
CA ALA A 111 10.42 -9.02 3.48
C ALA A 111 10.99 -9.70 4.74
N MET A 112 10.20 -9.77 5.81
CA MET A 112 10.63 -10.44 7.05
C MET A 112 11.11 -11.88 6.87
N SER A 113 10.50 -12.64 5.95
CA SER A 113 10.93 -13.99 5.60
C SER A 113 12.39 -14.06 5.15
N ASP A 114 12.88 -13.02 4.45
CA ASP A 114 14.27 -12.93 3.99
C ASP A 114 15.20 -12.38 5.09
N LYS A 115 14.66 -11.58 6.04
CA LYS A 115 15.40 -11.07 7.21
C LYS A 115 15.78 -12.18 8.19
N CYS A 116 14.96 -13.23 8.30
CA CYS A 116 15.18 -14.36 9.21
C CYS A 116 16.02 -15.50 8.62
N ALA A 117 16.29 -15.48 7.31
CA ALA A 117 17.07 -16.51 6.62
C ALA A 117 18.58 -16.21 6.55
N ALA A 118 19.04 -15.13 7.20
CA ALA A 118 20.42 -14.66 7.21
C ALA A 118 21.15 -14.98 8.52
#